data_AF-A0A1Q2MF70-F1
#
_entry.id   AF-A0A1Q2MF70-F1
#
_cell.length_a   1.000
_cell.length_b   1.000
_cell.length_c   1.000
_cell.angle_alpha   90.00
_cell.angle_beta   90.00
_cell.angle_gamma   90.00
#
_symmetry.space_group_name_H-M   'P 1'
#
loop_
_entity.id
_entity.type
_entity.pdbx_description
1 polymer ?
#
loop_
_entity_poly.entity_id
_entity_poly.type
_entity_poly.pdbx_seq_one_letter_code
_entity_poly.pdbx_strand_id
1 'polypeptide(L)'
;MNDIRLKRRFINYKKAFAGLADAVALAEKRELSDLEKQGIIQSFEFAHELAWNVLKDYLEHKGYTNIIGSRDASRTAFKNSLIQDGDA
;
A
#
# COMPACT_ATOMS: atom_id res chain seq x y z
N MET A 1 15.29 17.44 0.70
CA MET A 1 15.76 16.05 0.79
C MET A 1 14.61 15.03 0.99
N ASN A 2 13.55 15.34 1.74
CA ASN A 2 12.41 14.42 1.99
C ASN A 2 11.52 14.10 0.77
N ASP A 3 11.40 15.02 -0.20
CA ASP A 3 10.54 14.83 -1.38
C ASP A 3 11.00 13.68 -2.30
N ILE A 4 12.31 13.49 -2.49
CA ILE A 4 12.86 12.42 -3.34
C ILE A 4 12.56 11.03 -2.76
N ARG A 5 12.65 10.87 -1.42
CA ARG A 5 12.36 9.59 -0.76
C ARG A 5 10.89 9.23 -0.88
N LEU A 6 10.00 10.18 -0.61
CA LEU A 6 8.55 10.01 -0.73
C LEU A 6 8.15 9.65 -2.16
N LYS A 7 8.66 10.39 -3.15
CA LYS A 7 8.46 10.09 -4.57
C LYS A 7 8.92 8.67 -4.92
N ARG A 8 10.10 8.25 -4.47
CA ARG A 8 10.62 6.90 -4.74
C ARG A 8 9.78 5.81 -4.07
N ARG A 9 9.35 5.99 -2.82
CA ARG A 9 8.46 5.04 -2.14
C ARG A 9 7.11 4.93 -2.84
N PHE A 10 6.53 6.05 -3.25
CA PHE A 10 5.27 6.05 -3.99
C PHE A 10 5.40 5.36 -5.35
N ILE A 11 6.51 5.57 -6.07
CA ILE A 11 6.81 4.85 -7.31
C ILE A 11 6.91 3.33 -7.05
N ASN A 12 7.59 2.92 -5.98
CA ASN A 12 7.72 1.50 -5.63
C ASN A 12 6.37 0.89 -5.27
N TYR A 13 5.55 1.59 -4.47
CA TYR A 13 4.18 1.17 -4.16
C TYR A 13 3.35 0.97 -5.44
N LYS A 14 3.37 1.94 -6.37
CA LYS A 14 2.63 1.82 -7.64
C LYS A 14 3.05 0.61 -8.46
N LYS A 15 4.35 0.29 -8.49
CA LYS A 15 4.86 -0.91 -9.20
C LYS A 15 4.37 -2.20 -8.55
N ALA A 16 4.42 -2.29 -7.22
CA ALA A 16 3.90 -3.45 -6.49
C ALA A 16 2.39 -3.62 -6.68
N PHE A 17 1.64 -2.51 -6.58
CA PHE A 17 0.20 -2.51 -6.80
C PHE A 17 -0.19 -2.93 -8.22
N ALA A 18 0.55 -2.48 -9.25
CA ALA A 18 0.33 -2.94 -10.62
C ALA A 18 0.52 -4.45 -10.76
N GLY A 19 1.57 -5.01 -10.16
CA GLY A 19 1.79 -6.46 -10.16
C GLY A 19 0.69 -7.25 -9.44
N LEU A 20 0.16 -6.71 -8.34
CA LEU A 20 -1.02 -7.29 -7.68
C LEU A 20 -2.25 -7.25 -8.58
N ALA A 21 -2.52 -6.11 -9.23
CA ALA A 21 -3.66 -5.96 -10.13
C ALA A 21 -3.58 -6.93 -11.32
N ASP A 22 -2.39 -7.11 -11.90
CA ASP A 22 -2.17 -8.08 -12.98
C ASP A 22 -2.44 -9.53 -12.51
N ALA A 23 -2.03 -9.86 -11.28
CA ALA A 23 -2.24 -11.18 -10.71
C ALA A 23 -3.72 -11.45 -10.39
N VAL A 24 -4.45 -10.45 -9.90
CA VAL A 24 -5.92 -10.52 -9.73
C VAL A 24 -6.61 -10.68 -11.09
N ALA A 25 -6.22 -9.90 -12.10
CA ALA A 25 -6.78 -10.01 -13.45
C ALA A 25 -6.50 -11.38 -14.10
N LEU A 26 -5.40 -12.05 -13.72
CA LEU A 26 -5.13 -13.43 -14.14
C LEU A 26 -6.08 -14.42 -13.45
N ALA A 27 -6.34 -14.23 -12.15
CA ALA A 27 -7.25 -15.05 -11.35
C ALA A 27 -8.70 -15.01 -11.87
N GLU A 28 -9.13 -13.87 -12.42
CA GLU A 28 -10.47 -13.72 -13.01
C GLU A 28 -10.61 -14.45 -14.36
N LYS A 29 -9.50 -14.69 -15.07
CA LYS A 29 -9.52 -15.32 -16.40
C LYS A 29 -9.51 -16.84 -16.34
N ARG A 30 -8.93 -17.43 -15.29
CA ARG A 30 -8.83 -18.87 -15.11
C ARG A 30 -8.52 -19.24 -13.67
N GLU A 31 -8.71 -20.50 -13.34
CA GLU A 31 -8.21 -21.06 -12.08
C GLU A 31 -6.68 -20.97 -12.01
N LEU A 32 -6.20 -20.66 -10.81
CA LEU A 32 -4.78 -20.54 -10.50
C LEU A 32 -4.24 -21.83 -9.91
N SER A 33 -2.99 -22.14 -10.25
CA SER A 33 -2.22 -23.12 -9.50
C SER A 33 -1.97 -22.65 -8.06
N ASP A 34 -1.65 -23.57 -7.16
CA ASP A 34 -1.39 -23.22 -5.76
C ASP A 34 -0.19 -22.28 -5.59
N LEU A 35 0.83 -22.40 -6.46
CA LEU A 35 1.96 -21.48 -6.50
C LEU A 35 1.53 -20.06 -6.91
N GLU A 36 0.64 -19.94 -7.89
CA GLU A 36 0.11 -18.63 -8.31
C GLU A 36 -0.76 -17.99 -7.23
N LYS A 37 -1.57 -18.79 -6.51
CA LYS A 37 -2.32 -18.32 -5.33
C LYS A 37 -1.37 -17.77 -4.26
N GLN A 38 -0.29 -18.49 -3.96
CA GLN A 38 0.75 -18.00 -3.04
C GLN A 38 1.40 -16.71 -3.54
N GLY A 39 1.67 -16.61 -4.85
CA GLY A 39 2.19 -15.40 -5.49
C GLY A 39 1.29 -14.19 -5.31
N ILE A 40 -0.03 -14.36 -5.40
CA ILE A 40 -1.00 -13.28 -5.14
C ILE A 40 -0.93 -12.83 -3.68
N ILE A 41 -0.93 -13.78 -2.73
CA ILE A 41 -0.86 -13.47 -1.30
C ILE A 41 0.41 -12.64 -1.02
N GLN A 42 1.56 -13.09 -1.53
CA GLN A 42 2.81 -12.38 -1.35
C GLN A 42 2.81 -10.98 -1.99
N SER A 43 2.21 -10.86 -3.19
CA SER A 43 2.08 -9.57 -3.89
C SER A 43 1.18 -8.61 -3.11
N PHE A 44 0.09 -9.11 -2.52
CA PHE A 44 -0.79 -8.35 -1.65
C PHE A 44 -0.06 -7.84 -0.40
N GLU A 45 0.63 -8.72 0.33
CA GLU A 45 1.40 -8.34 1.51
C GLU A 45 2.42 -7.25 1.20
N PHE A 46 3.16 -7.41 0.09
CA PHE A 46 4.17 -6.45 -0.32
C PHE A 46 3.57 -5.10 -0.74
N ALA A 47 2.50 -5.11 -1.55
CA ALA A 47 1.82 -3.89 -1.96
C ALA A 47 1.21 -3.15 -0.75
N HIS A 48 0.60 -3.88 0.18
CA HIS A 48 0.03 -3.33 1.41
C HIS A 48 1.11 -2.74 2.32
N GLU A 49 2.24 -3.45 2.50
CA GLU A 49 3.40 -2.97 3.27
C GLU A 49 3.92 -1.64 2.72
N LEU A 50 4.08 -1.54 1.40
CA LEU A 50 4.53 -0.30 0.77
C LEU A 50 3.50 0.83 0.88
N ALA A 51 2.21 0.51 0.77
CA ALA A 51 1.13 1.49 0.87
C ALA A 51 1.17 2.22 2.22
N TRP A 52 1.17 1.46 3.32
CA TRP A 52 1.13 2.09 4.65
C TRP A 52 2.45 2.80 5.00
N ASN A 53 3.58 2.33 4.48
CA ASN A 53 4.86 3.03 4.61
C ASN A 53 4.88 4.38 3.85
N VAL A 54 4.20 4.48 2.70
CA VAL A 54 4.02 5.76 2.00
C VAL A 54 3.16 6.72 2.82
N LEU A 55 2.04 6.23 3.37
CA LEU A 55 1.16 7.03 4.24
C LEU A 55 1.92 7.53 5.47
N LYS A 56 2.65 6.65 6.14
CA LYS A 56 3.47 6.98 7.31
C LYS A 56 4.48 8.07 6.98
N ASP A 57 5.33 7.87 5.97
CA ASP A 57 6.35 8.85 5.60
C ASP A 57 5.72 10.22 5.25
N TYR A 58 4.56 10.22 4.56
CA TYR A 58 3.85 11.45 4.20
C TYR A 58 3.30 12.18 5.42
N LEU A 59 2.65 11.44 6.33
CA LEU A 59 2.06 11.99 7.55
C LEU A 59 3.16 12.50 8.50
N GLU A 60 4.25 11.77 8.68
CA GLU A 60 5.41 12.23 9.44
C GLU A 60 6.00 13.52 8.85
N HIS A 61 6.08 13.61 7.52
CA HIS A 61 6.50 14.83 6.84
C HIS A 61 5.55 16.02 7.06
N LYS A 62 4.27 15.76 7.34
CA LYS A 62 3.26 16.77 7.68
C LYS A 62 3.21 17.10 9.18
N GLY A 63 4.04 16.44 10.00
CA GLY A 63 4.15 16.69 11.44
C GLY A 63 3.28 15.77 12.30
N TYR A 64 2.62 14.77 11.74
CA TYR A 64 1.95 13.74 12.53
C TYR A 64 2.99 12.78 13.13
N THR A 65 2.84 12.44 14.40
CA THR A 65 3.78 11.59 15.14
C THR A 65 3.10 10.30 15.62
N ASN A 66 3.89 9.37 16.16
CA ASN A 66 3.40 8.12 16.76
C ASN A 66 2.65 7.20 15.79
N ILE A 67 3.04 7.18 14.51
CA ILE A 67 2.52 6.22 13.52
C ILE A 67 3.36 4.95 13.58
N ILE A 68 2.86 3.94 14.29
CA ILE A 68 3.63 2.73 14.61
C ILE A 68 3.35 1.62 13.58
N GLY A 69 2.11 1.50 13.10
CA GLY A 69 1.74 0.46 12.14
C GLY A 69 0.73 0.88 11.08
N SER A 70 0.40 -0.07 10.21
CA SER A 70 -0.52 0.11 9.08
C SER A 70 -1.89 0.64 9.48
N ARG A 71 -2.41 0.17 10.62
CA ARG A 71 -3.68 0.62 11.20
C ARG A 71 -3.65 2.11 11.55
N ASP A 72 -2.60 2.56 12.21
CA ASP A 72 -2.46 3.96 12.64
C ASP A 72 -2.24 4.87 11.43
N ALA A 73 -1.42 4.42 10.48
CA ALA A 73 -1.17 5.13 9.23
C ALA A 73 -2.46 5.34 8.45
N SER A 74 -3.26 4.29 8.27
CA SER A 74 -4.53 4.33 7.53
C SER A 74 -5.58 5.20 8.23
N ARG A 75 -5.76 5.03 9.55
CA ARG A 75 -6.69 5.86 10.34
C ARG A 75 -6.32 7.33 10.31
N THR A 76 -5.03 7.64 10.43
CA THR A 76 -4.54 9.03 10.40
C THR A 76 -4.68 9.61 9.00
N ALA A 77 -4.39 8.84 7.95
CA ALA A 77 -4.62 9.26 6.57
C ALA A 77 -6.09 9.57 6.30
N PHE A 78 -7.01 8.72 6.78
CA PHE A 78 -8.45 8.93 6.63
C PHE A 78 -8.93 10.19 7.37
N LYS A 79 -8.57 10.34 8.65
CA LYS A 79 -8.91 11.53 9.46
C LYS A 79 -8.47 12.85 8.84
N ASN A 80 -7.44 12.81 8.00
CA ASN A 80 -6.87 13.99 7.34
C ASN A 80 -7.17 14.01 5.83
N SER A 81 -8.21 13.28 5.39
CA SER A 81 -8.72 13.28 4.02
C SER A 81 -7.69 12.92 2.93
N LEU A 82 -6.60 12.23 3.31
CA LEU A 82 -5.59 11.75 2.38
C LEU A 82 -6.07 10.50 1.62
N ILE A 83 -6.90 9.70 2.29
CA ILE A 83 -7.65 8.58 1.71
C ILE A 83 -9.13 8.78 2.05
N GLN A 84 -10.00 8.36 1.15
CA GLN A 84 -11.45 8.42 1.28
C GLN A 84 -11.99 7.03 1.66
N ASP A 85 -13.28 6.94 2.00
CA ASP A 85 -13.99 5.69 2.26
C ASP A 85 -13.37 4.79 3.34
N GLY A 86 -12.79 5.40 4.37
CA GLY A 86 -12.23 4.73 5.56
C GLY A 86 -13.27 4.49 6.65
N ASP A 87 -14.46 3.99 6.29
CA ASP A 87 -15.51 3.67 7.25
C ASP A 87 -15.04 2.65 8.30
N ALA A 88 -15.63 2.77 9.49
CA ALA A 88 -15.18 2.13 10.73
C ALA A 88 -15.73 0.71 10.96
#